data_AF-A0A5J4QC12-F1
#
_entry.id   AF-A0A5J4QC12-F1
#
_cell.length_a   1.000
_cell.length_b   1.000
_cell.length_c   1.000
_cell.angle_alpha   90.00
_cell.angle_beta   90.00
_cell.angle_gamma   90.00
#
_symmetry.space_group_name_H-M   'P 1'
#
loop_
_entity.id
_entity.type
_entity.pdbx_description
1 polymer ?
#
loop_
_entity_poly.entity_id
_entity_poly.type
_entity_poly.pdbx_seq_one_letter_code
_entity_poly.pdbx_strand_id
1 'polypeptide(L)'
;AEAEHAEVIRLTAEITKLNQSQLQVPPSLNPNMLVGIIPDQQFAYQEGIKIVHTDKQGRSTVAFNPIITSGIVRFGGYFQNHPDVNFRFGIVDSSAVFGSNEQPDKGE
;
A
#
# COMPACT_ATOMS: atom_id res chain seq x y z
N ALA A 1 12.58 -3.52 49.37
CA ALA A 1 13.44 -4.61 48.86
C ALA A 1 12.65 -5.61 48.02
N GLU A 2 11.95 -6.61 48.59
CA GLU A 2 11.35 -7.70 47.80
C GLU A 2 10.08 -7.30 47.05
N ALA A 3 9.17 -6.54 47.69
CA ALA A 3 7.97 -5.99 47.04
C ALA A 3 8.30 -4.97 45.94
N GLU A 4 9.37 -4.21 46.14
CA GLU A 4 9.86 -3.19 45.20
C GLU A 4 10.48 -3.85 43.96
N HIS A 5 11.23 -4.94 44.16
CA HIS A 5 11.77 -5.75 43.07
C HIS A 5 10.66 -6.42 42.24
N ALA A 6 9.58 -6.88 42.90
CA ALA A 6 8.41 -7.44 42.21
C ALA A 6 7.66 -6.39 41.37
N GLU A 7 7.51 -5.17 41.87
CA GLU A 7 6.87 -4.07 41.14
C GLU A 7 7.69 -3.65 39.91
N VAL A 8 9.03 -3.59 40.03
CA VAL A 8 9.93 -3.30 38.91
C VAL A 8 9.82 -4.37 37.81
N ILE A 9 9.75 -5.66 38.18
CA ILE A 9 9.55 -6.74 37.22
C ILE A 9 8.20 -6.60 36.50
N ARG A 10 7.12 -6.29 37.22
CA ARG A 10 5.79 -6.09 36.62
C ARG A 10 5.80 -4.94 35.62
N LEU A 11 6.33 -3.78 36.02
CA LEU A 11 6.41 -2.60 35.17
C LEU A 11 7.29 -2.85 33.94
N THR A 12 8.40 -3.57 34.09
CA THR A 12 9.27 -3.94 32.97
C THR A 12 8.57 -4.86 31.97
N ALA A 13 7.80 -5.83 32.45
CA ALA A 13 7.00 -6.72 31.61
C ALA A 13 5.90 -5.94 30.85
N GLU A 14 5.26 -4.98 31.52
CA GLU A 14 4.21 -4.14 30.94
C GLU A 14 4.76 -3.19 29.87
N ILE A 15 5.89 -2.51 30.13
CA ILE A 15 6.60 -1.70 29.13
C ILE A 15 7.03 -2.54 27.93
N THR A 16 7.55 -3.75 28.17
CA THR A 16 7.96 -4.65 27.09
C THR A 16 6.77 -5.04 26.20
N LYS A 17 5.62 -5.36 26.81
CA LYS A 17 4.39 -5.70 26.09
C LYS A 17 3.85 -4.53 25.27
N LEU A 18 3.88 -3.31 25.83
CA LEU A 18 3.45 -2.09 25.13
C LEU A 18 4.37 -1.75 23.96
N ASN A 19 5.69 -1.89 24.14
CA ASN A 19 6.64 -1.69 23.05
C ASN A 19 6.43 -2.72 21.93
N GLN A 20 6.17 -3.99 22.27
CA GLN A 20 5.87 -5.02 21.28
C GLN A 20 4.57 -4.74 20.52
N SER A 21 3.51 -4.25 21.16
CA SER A 21 2.26 -3.92 20.46
C SER A 21 2.38 -2.67 19.59
N GLN A 22 3.21 -1.70 19.98
CA GLN A 22 3.51 -0.52 19.15
C GLN A 22 4.44 -0.84 17.96
N LEU A 23 5.34 -1.82 18.13
CA LEU A 23 6.19 -2.34 17.05
C LEU A 23 5.50 -3.39 16.19
N GLN A 24 4.36 -3.94 16.64
CA GLN A 24 3.53 -4.82 15.84
C GLN A 24 2.88 -4.00 14.74
N VAL A 25 3.51 -4.06 13.58
CA VAL A 25 2.94 -3.59 12.34
C VAL A 25 1.68 -4.42 12.10
N PRO A 26 0.53 -3.80 11.80
CA PRO A 26 -0.64 -4.51 11.33
C PRO A 26 -0.25 -5.49 10.21
N PRO A 27 -0.92 -6.65 10.11
CA PRO A 27 -0.69 -7.56 8.99
C PRO A 27 -0.89 -6.77 7.69
N SER A 28 0.03 -6.95 6.73
CA SER A 28 -0.08 -6.39 5.39
C SER A 28 -1.47 -6.67 4.83
N LEU A 29 -2.02 -5.72 4.08
CA LEU A 29 -3.24 -6.00 3.30
C LEU A 29 -3.00 -7.29 2.53
N ASN A 30 -3.97 -8.21 2.59
CA ASN A 30 -3.90 -9.41 1.75
C ASN A 30 -3.75 -8.94 0.29
N PRO A 31 -2.62 -9.21 -0.38
CA PRO A 31 -2.38 -8.67 -1.72
C PRO A 31 -3.44 -9.10 -2.73
N ASN A 32 -4.10 -10.24 -2.50
CA ASN A 32 -5.20 -10.74 -3.33
C ASN A 32 -6.52 -9.97 -3.13
N MET A 33 -6.61 -9.06 -2.15
CA MET A 33 -7.76 -8.18 -1.97
C MET A 33 -7.66 -6.88 -2.77
N LEU A 34 -6.47 -6.52 -3.25
CA LEU A 34 -6.29 -5.27 -3.99
C LEU A 34 -6.72 -5.47 -5.44
N VAL A 35 -7.90 -4.96 -5.78
CA VAL A 35 -8.36 -4.89 -7.17
C VAL A 35 -8.06 -3.48 -7.69
N GLY A 36 -7.24 -3.43 -8.74
CA GLY A 36 -6.83 -2.21 -9.41
C GLY A 36 -7.99 -1.59 -10.17
N ILE A 37 -8.21 -0.31 -9.94
CA ILE A 37 -9.08 0.55 -10.73
C ILE A 37 -8.24 1.02 -11.91
N ILE A 38 -8.49 0.42 -13.07
CA ILE A 38 -7.76 0.65 -14.30
C ILE A 38 -8.73 1.34 -15.28
N PRO A 39 -8.50 2.61 -15.64
CA PRO A 39 -9.41 3.34 -16.54
C PRO A 39 -9.58 2.69 -17.91
N ASP A 40 -8.52 2.02 -18.38
CA ASP A 40 -8.47 1.44 -19.71
C ASP A 40 -7.51 0.26 -19.78
N GLN A 41 -8.10 -0.93 -19.97
CA GLN A 41 -7.35 -2.18 -19.99
C GLN A 41 -6.48 -2.37 -21.24
N GLN A 42 -6.62 -1.52 -22.26
CA GLN A 42 -5.79 -1.59 -23.44
C GLN A 42 -4.33 -1.20 -23.17
N PHE A 43 -4.06 -0.45 -22.09
CA PHE A 43 -2.71 0.01 -21.75
C PHE A 43 -2.09 -0.81 -20.61
N ALA A 44 -2.88 -1.25 -19.64
CA ALA A 44 -2.42 -2.13 -18.57
C ALA A 44 -3.57 -2.97 -18.03
N TYR A 45 -3.26 -4.10 -17.43
CA TYR A 45 -4.24 -4.94 -16.74
C TYR A 45 -3.61 -5.59 -15.51
N GLN A 46 -4.42 -6.24 -14.67
CA GLN A 46 -3.95 -6.87 -13.43
C GLN A 46 -4.06 -8.40 -13.51
N GLU A 47 -2.98 -9.09 -13.11
CA GLU A 47 -2.93 -10.54 -12.91
C GLU A 47 -2.44 -10.84 -11.48
N GLY A 48 -3.36 -11.14 -10.56
CA GLY A 48 -3.02 -11.33 -9.15
C GLY A 48 -2.35 -10.07 -8.57
N ILE A 49 -1.11 -10.19 -8.10
CA ILE A 49 -0.32 -9.07 -7.53
C ILE A 49 0.49 -8.28 -8.57
N LYS A 50 0.32 -8.60 -9.86
CA LYS A 50 1.04 -7.97 -10.95
C LYS A 50 0.14 -6.97 -11.67
N ILE A 51 0.66 -5.78 -11.89
CA ILE A 51 0.17 -4.89 -12.95
C ILE A 51 1.03 -5.17 -14.17
N VAL A 52 0.40 -5.47 -15.29
CA VAL A 52 1.07 -5.79 -16.55
C VAL A 52 0.80 -4.65 -17.52
N HIS A 53 1.85 -3.93 -17.92
CA HIS A 53 1.77 -3.01 -19.05
C HIS A 53 1.66 -3.83 -20.35
N THR A 54 0.77 -3.40 -21.23
CA THR A 54 0.58 -4.05 -22.54
C THR A 54 1.66 -3.61 -23.53
N ASP A 55 1.57 -4.08 -24.77
CA ASP A 55 2.40 -3.60 -25.88
C ASP A 55 1.95 -2.25 -26.45
N LYS A 56 0.84 -1.68 -25.96
CA LYS A 56 0.33 -0.39 -26.42
C LYS A 56 1.07 0.77 -25.78
N GLN A 57 1.62 1.63 -26.62
CA GLN A 57 2.23 2.88 -26.19
C GLN A 57 1.18 3.77 -25.51
N GLY A 58 1.43 4.13 -24.25
CA GLY A 58 0.55 5.00 -23.48
C GLY A 58 0.91 5.00 -22.00
N ARG A 59 0.34 5.92 -21.25
CA ARG A 59 0.48 5.96 -19.79
C ARG A 59 -0.50 4.99 -19.15
N SER A 60 -0.02 4.25 -18.16
CA SER A 60 -0.86 3.38 -17.33
C SER A 60 -0.93 3.97 -15.93
N THR A 61 -2.16 4.33 -15.52
CA THR A 61 -2.44 4.75 -14.15
C THR A 61 -3.35 3.71 -13.52
N VAL A 62 -2.96 3.21 -12.35
CA VAL A 62 -3.73 2.22 -11.60
C VAL A 62 -3.93 2.77 -10.20
N ALA A 63 -5.19 2.91 -9.80
CA ALA A 63 -5.56 3.27 -8.43
C ALA A 63 -6.01 2.02 -7.67
N PHE A 64 -5.90 2.06 -6.34
CA PHE A 64 -6.45 1.04 -5.47
C PHE A 64 -7.33 1.71 -4.43
N ASN A 65 -8.49 1.12 -4.16
CA ASN A 65 -9.37 1.58 -3.09
C ASN A 65 -9.38 0.56 -1.94
N PRO A 66 -8.41 0.69 -1.05
CA PRO A 66 -8.78 0.89 0.35
C PRO A 66 -8.45 2.31 0.81
N ILE A 67 -9.44 3.03 1.34
CA ILE A 67 -9.21 4.33 1.99
C ILE A 67 -8.39 4.09 3.27
N ILE A 68 -7.22 4.71 3.34
CA ILE A 68 -6.34 4.67 4.52
C ILE A 68 -6.83 5.73 5.52
N THR A 69 -7.65 5.33 6.49
CA THR A 69 -8.23 6.24 7.49
C THR A 69 -7.39 6.38 8.76
N SER A 70 -6.61 5.35 9.11
CA SER A 70 -5.69 5.33 10.25
C SER A 70 -4.71 4.15 10.17
N GLY A 71 -3.66 4.17 10.98
CA GLY A 71 -2.69 3.07 11.10
C GLY A 71 -1.62 3.05 10.00
N ILE A 72 -0.98 1.89 9.83
CA ILE A 72 0.07 1.64 8.85
C ILE A 72 -0.42 0.59 7.86
N VAL A 73 -0.45 0.93 6.58
CA VAL A 73 -0.81 0.02 5.50
C VAL A 73 0.46 -0.40 4.74
N ARG A 74 0.58 -1.71 4.49
CA ARG A 74 1.65 -2.28 3.66
C ARG A 74 1.02 -3.08 2.54
N PHE A 75 1.49 -2.83 1.32
CA PHE A 75 1.17 -3.62 0.14
C PHE A 75 2.44 -3.79 -0.70
N GLY A 76 2.46 -4.83 -1.52
CA GLY A 76 3.56 -5.14 -2.42
C GLY A 76 3.02 -5.83 -3.66
N GLY A 77 3.74 -5.69 -4.76
CA GLY A 77 3.36 -6.23 -6.06
C GLY A 77 4.46 -6.00 -7.08
N TYR A 78 4.16 -6.30 -8.35
CA TYR A 78 5.08 -6.13 -9.46
C TYR A 78 4.44 -5.27 -10.54
N PHE A 79 5.21 -4.34 -11.11
CA PHE A 79 4.85 -3.69 -12.36
C PHE A 79 5.69 -4.29 -13.49
N GLN A 80 5.05 -5.05 -14.36
CA GLN A 80 5.70 -5.86 -15.39
C GLN A 80 5.59 -5.18 -16.76
N ASN A 81 6.59 -5.41 -17.62
CA ASN A 81 6.66 -4.91 -19.00
C ASN A 81 6.65 -3.38 -19.13
N HIS A 82 7.05 -2.65 -18.09
CA HIS A 82 7.27 -1.20 -18.18
C HIS A 82 8.67 -0.95 -18.78
N PRO A 83 8.76 -0.41 -20.00
CA PRO A 83 10.04 -0.29 -20.71
C PRO A 83 10.90 0.89 -20.23
N ASP A 84 10.32 1.81 -19.48
CA ASP A 84 10.94 3.08 -19.09
C ASP A 84 11.39 3.10 -17.62
N VAL A 85 12.24 4.07 -17.29
CA VAL A 85 12.68 4.35 -15.91
C VAL A 85 11.64 5.17 -15.14
N ASN A 86 10.59 5.66 -15.83
CA ASN A 86 9.65 6.63 -15.31
C ASN A 86 8.41 5.96 -14.70
N PHE A 87 8.54 5.50 -13.46
CA PHE A 87 7.42 5.06 -12.65
C PHE A 87 7.18 6.01 -11.47
N ARG A 88 5.92 6.20 -11.08
CA ARG A 88 5.52 7.00 -9.91
C ARG A 88 4.54 6.20 -9.07
N PHE A 89 4.57 6.42 -7.75
CA PHE A 89 3.63 5.85 -6.80
C PHE A 89 3.33 6.90 -5.72
N GLY A 90 2.13 6.88 -5.14
CA GLY A 90 1.71 7.88 -4.17
C GLY A 90 0.38 7.51 -3.50
N ILE A 91 -0.09 8.42 -2.65
CA ILE A 91 -1.40 8.39 -1.99
C ILE A 91 -2.12 9.66 -2.42
N VAL A 92 -3.39 9.53 -2.78
CA VAL A 92 -4.24 10.62 -3.27
C VAL A 92 -5.51 10.69 -2.43
N ASP A 93 -6.23 11.82 -2.50
CA ASP A 93 -7.58 11.91 -1.95
C ASP A 93 -8.52 10.87 -2.57
N SER A 94 -9.44 10.36 -1.77
CA SER A 94 -10.45 9.39 -2.20
C SER A 94 -11.36 9.88 -3.34
N SER A 95 -11.43 11.19 -3.59
CA SER A 95 -12.20 11.78 -4.68
C SER A 95 -11.47 11.82 -6.03
N ALA A 96 -10.19 11.47 -6.09
CA ALA A 96 -9.42 11.54 -7.33
C ALA A 96 -9.93 10.56 -8.39
N VAL A 97 -9.91 11.02 -9.65
CA VAL A 97 -10.38 10.25 -10.81
C VAL A 97 -9.31 10.31 -11.89
N PHE A 98 -8.77 9.15 -12.24
CA PHE A 98 -7.69 9.06 -13.22
C PHE A 98 -8.23 8.77 -14.63
N GLY A 99 -7.80 9.55 -15.61
CA GLY A 99 -8.08 9.34 -17.02
C GLY A 99 -7.19 8.26 -17.66
N SER A 100 -7.66 7.71 -18.78
CA SER A 100 -6.87 6.81 -19.63
C SER A 100 -5.75 7.58 -20.33
N ASN A 101 -4.54 7.01 -20.40
CA ASN A 101 -3.37 7.60 -21.04
C ASN A 101 -2.95 8.99 -20.49
N GLU A 102 -3.31 9.28 -19.24
CA GLU A 102 -2.95 10.52 -18.55
C GLU A 102 -1.89 10.30 -17.48
N GLN A 103 -1.20 11.38 -17.09
CA GLN A 103 -0.31 11.32 -15.92
C GLN A 103 -1.14 11.43 -14.64
N PRO A 104 -0.65 10.91 -13.49
CA PRO A 104 -1.37 11.01 -12.22
C PRO A 104 -1.73 12.44 -11.81
N ASP A 105 -0.91 13.44 -12.17
CA ASP A 105 -1.13 14.87 -11.86
C ASP A 105 -2.36 15.48 -12.57
N LYS A 106 -2.99 14.75 -13.49
CA LYS A 106 -4.22 15.19 -14.18
C LYS A 106 -5.50 14.81 -13.45
N GLY A 107 -5.44 13.77 -12.61
CA GLY A 107 -6.58 13.24 -11.88
C GLY A 107 -6.62 13.63 -10.39
N GLU A 108 -5.58 14.32 -9.91
CA GLU A 108 -5.51 14.91 -8.57
C GLU A 108 -6.40 16.16 -8.42
#